data_AF-A0A7K8ND34-F1
#
_entry.id   AF-A0A7K8ND34-F1
#
_cell.length_a   1.000
_cell.length_b   1.000
_cell.length_c   1.000
_cell.angle_alpha   90.00
_cell.angle_beta   90.00
_cell.angle_gamma   90.00
#
_symmetry.space_group_name_H-M   'P 1'
#
loop_
_entity.id
_entity.type
_entity.pdbx_description
1 polymer ?
#
loop_
_entity_poly.entity_id
_entity_poly.type
_entity_poly.pdbx_seq_one_letter_code
_entity_poly.pdbx_strand_id
1 'polypeptide(L)'
;MMGVFLILLWIMNMVQPNIFQAEGVQVFPPVNFTLTVSALAEVFLHWKPNPNQEQKNYTIRYDVEIITPVSEEYDTKKTHSFRTAVLHNGFLARIRTLLLFNDLQMKSDWVMGELKPPLGAAETSVTNLSCVTYITIYSTVSLHCAWFPGKRAPEDTKYFLFYRYKTYTEECQDYSKGKWNRNIECRFSRTHIDPEEVDNLIVIHINGSSKYAAIKPFQQLFNQNAIEKVNVPRNVTVFLEQNDLLAKWEKPISSFPEECFEYEFCLCNLKSGSKQILKVSSNDFRLRIDVTCRYSIQIRANHYICCERGFWSDWSEILYVGKH
;
A
#
# COMPACT_ATOMS: atom_id res chain seq x y z
N MET A 1 49.35 44.77 33.13
CA MET A 1 49.06 44.63 31.68
C MET A 1 48.10 43.47 31.51
N MET A 2 46.81 43.76 31.45
CA MET A 2 45.73 42.78 31.28
C MET A 2 45.52 42.55 29.77
N GLY A 3 45.72 41.31 29.32
CA GLY A 3 45.41 40.88 27.97
C GLY A 3 43.91 40.68 27.80
N VAL A 4 43.33 41.36 26.81
CA VAL A 4 41.91 41.23 26.45
C VAL A 4 41.79 40.21 25.33
N PHE A 5 41.08 39.11 25.60
CA PHE A 5 40.64 38.14 24.60
C PHE A 5 39.38 38.67 23.91
N LEU A 6 39.43 38.87 22.59
CA LEU A 6 38.27 39.17 21.75
C LEU A 6 37.63 37.86 21.28
N ILE A 7 36.43 37.55 21.79
CA ILE A 7 35.59 36.47 21.29
C ILE A 7 34.76 37.03 20.14
N LEU A 8 35.01 36.54 18.92
CA LEU A 8 34.19 36.83 17.74
C LEU A 8 32.98 35.88 17.73
N LEU A 9 31.81 36.39 18.10
CA LEU A 9 30.51 35.74 17.86
C LEU A 9 30.12 35.93 16.38
N TRP A 10 30.22 34.86 15.60
CA TRP A 10 29.65 34.82 14.25
C TRP A 10 28.15 34.54 14.35
N ILE A 11 27.33 35.55 14.06
CA ILE A 11 25.91 35.35 13.80
C ILE A 11 25.80 34.90 12.34
N MET A 12 25.57 33.61 12.10
CA MET A 12 25.06 33.14 10.81
C MET A 12 23.63 33.66 10.66
N ASN A 13 23.46 34.76 9.92
CA ASN A 13 22.17 35.13 9.38
C ASN A 13 21.77 34.09 8.34
N MET A 14 20.85 33.21 8.72
CA MET A 14 20.10 32.37 7.78
C MET A 14 19.30 33.30 6.86
N VAL A 15 19.77 33.47 5.64
CA VAL A 15 19.02 34.14 4.57
C VAL A 15 17.84 33.25 4.23
N GLN A 16 16.63 33.61 4.68
CA GLN A 16 15.40 33.08 4.08
C GLN A 16 15.38 33.50 2.60
N PRO A 17 14.97 32.62 1.67
CA PRO A 17 14.78 33.03 0.30
C PRO A 17 13.62 34.03 0.25
N ASN A 18 13.93 35.27 -0.13
CA ASN A 18 12.94 36.32 -0.39
C ASN A 18 11.99 35.85 -1.50
N ILE A 19 10.72 35.68 -1.15
CA ILE A 19 9.63 35.59 -2.11
C ILE A 19 9.45 37.00 -2.69
N PHE A 20 10.01 37.26 -3.87
CA PHE A 20 9.73 38.48 -4.61
C PHE A 20 8.30 38.41 -5.17
N GLN A 21 7.33 39.04 -4.50
CA GLN A 21 6.10 39.46 -5.16
C GLN A 21 6.48 40.55 -6.16
N ALA A 22 6.34 40.28 -7.46
CA ALA A 22 6.49 41.29 -8.48
C ALA A 22 5.40 42.36 -8.27
N GLU A 23 5.80 43.60 -7.95
CA GLU A 23 4.87 44.71 -7.83
C GLU A 23 4.08 44.86 -9.15
N GLY A 24 2.75 44.77 -9.08
CA GLY A 24 1.85 45.14 -10.17
C GLY A 24 1.12 44.01 -10.92
N VAL A 25 1.38 42.72 -10.64
CA VAL A 25 0.64 41.61 -11.28
C VAL A 25 -0.33 40.97 -10.28
N GLN A 26 -1.63 41.17 -10.49
CA GLN A 26 -2.66 40.51 -9.69
C GLN A 26 -2.90 39.08 -10.17
N VAL A 27 -2.77 38.10 -9.27
CA VAL A 27 -3.03 36.68 -9.56
C VAL A 27 -4.33 36.26 -8.92
N PHE A 28 -5.29 35.84 -9.74
CA PHE A 28 -6.60 35.44 -9.27
C PHE A 28 -6.70 33.93 -9.03
N PRO A 29 -7.42 33.52 -7.97
CA PRO A 29 -7.66 32.10 -7.70
C PRO A 29 -8.49 31.45 -8.80
N PRO A 30 -8.32 30.13 -9.05
CA PRO A 30 -9.15 29.40 -9.99
C PRO A 30 -10.62 29.42 -9.55
N VAL A 31 -11.53 29.28 -10.51
CA VAL A 31 -12.98 29.32 -10.26
C VAL A 31 -13.60 27.95 -10.47
N ASN A 32 -14.79 27.73 -9.90
CA ASN A 32 -15.54 26.48 -10.02
C ASN A 32 -14.73 25.24 -9.60
N PHE A 33 -13.98 25.34 -8.50
CA PHE A 33 -13.30 24.18 -7.94
C PHE A 33 -14.32 23.20 -7.37
N THR A 34 -14.34 21.98 -7.90
CA THR A 34 -15.25 20.91 -7.54
C THR A 34 -14.49 19.63 -7.26
N LEU A 35 -14.98 18.88 -6.26
CA LEU A 35 -14.55 17.53 -5.96
C LEU A 35 -15.71 16.58 -6.21
N THR A 36 -15.49 15.53 -6.98
CA THR A 36 -16.49 14.47 -7.20
C THR A 36 -15.85 13.10 -7.05
N VAL A 37 -16.63 12.12 -6.56
CA VAL A 37 -16.16 10.74 -6.49
C VAL A 37 -16.36 10.10 -7.86
N SER A 38 -15.29 9.75 -8.55
CA SER A 38 -15.32 9.16 -9.91
C SER A 38 -15.37 7.63 -9.88
N ALA A 39 -14.72 7.02 -8.88
CA ALA A 39 -14.69 5.57 -8.66
C ALA A 39 -14.44 5.25 -7.17
N LEU A 40 -14.37 3.96 -6.82
CA LEU A 40 -14.07 3.54 -5.45
C LEU A 40 -12.74 4.13 -4.96
N ALA A 41 -12.79 4.93 -3.91
CA ALA A 41 -11.61 5.61 -3.36
C ALA A 41 -10.86 6.46 -4.41
N GLU A 42 -11.58 7.05 -5.38
CA GLU A 42 -11.01 7.96 -6.38
C GLU A 42 -11.80 9.26 -6.42
N VAL A 43 -11.08 10.38 -6.36
CA VAL A 43 -11.63 11.73 -6.42
C VAL A 43 -11.16 12.40 -7.70
N PHE A 44 -12.12 12.98 -8.42
CA PHE A 44 -11.89 13.88 -9.53
C PHE A 44 -11.94 15.32 -9.01
N LEU A 45 -10.78 15.98 -9.11
CA LEU A 45 -10.60 17.40 -8.85
C LEU A 45 -10.73 18.14 -10.17
N HIS A 46 -11.59 19.14 -10.24
CA HIS A 46 -11.79 19.93 -11.45
C HIS A 46 -11.99 21.40 -11.11
N TRP A 47 -11.41 22.28 -11.91
CA TRP A 47 -11.53 23.73 -11.77
C TRP A 47 -11.45 24.40 -13.15
N LYS A 48 -11.70 25.72 -13.20
CA LYS A 48 -11.52 26.53 -14.39
C LYS A 48 -10.53 27.66 -14.12
N PRO A 49 -9.76 28.10 -15.15
CA PRO A 49 -8.96 29.31 -15.04
C PRO A 49 -9.84 30.50 -14.70
N ASN A 50 -9.31 31.45 -13.93
CA ASN A 50 -10.06 32.67 -13.63
C ASN A 50 -10.21 33.51 -14.91
N PRO A 51 -11.44 33.88 -15.34
CA PRO A 51 -11.63 34.65 -16.56
C PRO A 51 -11.04 36.06 -16.49
N ASN A 52 -10.83 36.59 -15.28
CA ASN A 52 -10.26 37.92 -15.06
C ASN A 52 -8.73 37.91 -15.01
N GLN A 53 -8.09 36.76 -15.16
CA GLN A 53 -6.63 36.68 -15.16
C GLN A 53 -6.04 37.36 -16.39
N GLU A 54 -5.09 38.27 -16.18
CA GLU A 54 -4.40 38.95 -17.27
C GLU A 54 -3.78 37.97 -18.25
N GLN A 55 -4.08 38.15 -19.54
CA GLN A 55 -3.51 37.37 -20.62
C GLN A 55 -2.21 38.04 -21.11
N LYS A 56 -1.10 37.71 -20.46
CA LYS A 56 0.26 38.07 -20.90
C LYS A 56 1.06 36.79 -21.16
N ASN A 57 2.35 36.91 -21.46
CA ASN A 57 3.27 35.79 -21.68
C ASN A 57 3.63 35.06 -20.36
N TYR A 58 2.62 34.65 -19.60
CA TYR A 58 2.76 33.90 -18.35
C TYR A 58 2.58 32.40 -18.61
N THR A 59 3.39 31.57 -17.97
CA THR A 59 3.07 30.15 -17.85
C THR A 59 2.16 29.95 -16.64
N ILE A 60 0.90 29.59 -16.90
CA ILE A 60 -0.09 29.29 -15.85
C ILE A 60 0.04 27.83 -15.41
N ARG A 61 0.20 27.63 -14.11
CA ARG A 61 0.15 26.34 -13.41
C ARG A 61 -0.82 26.46 -12.23
N TYR A 62 -1.10 25.34 -11.61
CA TYR A 62 -1.91 25.26 -10.41
C TYR A 62 -1.19 24.45 -9.36
N ASP A 63 -1.00 25.04 -8.19
CA ASP A 63 -0.56 24.31 -7.00
C ASP A 63 -1.79 23.64 -6.40
N VAL A 64 -1.72 22.33 -6.19
CA VAL A 64 -2.77 21.53 -5.55
C VAL A 64 -2.19 20.90 -4.29
N GLU A 65 -2.95 21.01 -3.21
CA GLU A 65 -2.62 20.38 -1.93
C GLU A 65 -3.81 19.56 -1.46
N ILE A 66 -3.59 18.25 -1.31
CA ILE A 66 -4.49 17.37 -0.57
C ILE A 66 -4.12 17.53 0.89
N ILE A 67 -5.07 17.96 1.71
CA ILE A 67 -4.87 18.18 3.15
C ILE A 67 -5.24 16.89 3.92
N THR A 68 -6.33 16.24 3.52
CA THR A 68 -6.78 14.95 4.09
C THR A 68 -7.30 14.05 2.97
N PRO A 69 -7.08 12.71 3.02
CA PRO A 69 -6.63 11.93 4.17
C PRO A 69 -5.11 11.85 4.38
N VAL A 70 -4.30 12.10 3.34
CA VAL A 70 -2.84 12.10 3.38
C VAL A 70 -2.37 13.39 2.72
N SER A 71 -1.46 14.11 3.38
CA SER A 71 -0.92 15.36 2.85
C SER A 71 -0.11 15.09 1.58
N GLU A 72 -0.49 15.72 0.47
CA GLU A 72 0.21 15.62 -0.82
C GLU A 72 0.19 16.99 -1.48
N GLU A 73 1.35 17.48 -1.91
CA GLU A 73 1.48 18.71 -2.68
C GLU A 73 2.07 18.42 -4.05
N TYR A 74 1.49 19.02 -5.09
CA TYR A 74 1.99 18.92 -6.45
C TYR A 74 1.51 20.12 -7.28
N ASP A 75 2.12 20.31 -8.43
CA ASP A 75 1.69 21.33 -9.38
C ASP A 75 1.31 20.73 -10.74
N THR A 76 0.44 21.40 -11.48
CA THR A 76 -0.02 20.92 -12.79
C THR A 76 -0.41 22.06 -13.72
N LYS A 77 -0.26 21.83 -15.03
CA LYS A 77 -0.80 22.72 -16.07
C LYS A 77 -2.26 22.39 -16.43
N LYS A 78 -2.74 21.21 -16.05
CA LYS A 78 -4.12 20.77 -16.33
C LYS A 78 -5.10 21.47 -15.40
N THR A 79 -6.35 21.56 -15.81
CA THR A 79 -7.45 22.10 -15.00
C THR A 79 -8.25 21.00 -14.29
N HIS A 80 -7.66 19.82 -14.19
CA HIS A 80 -8.24 18.67 -13.51
C HIS A 80 -7.15 17.72 -13.01
N SER A 81 -7.52 16.87 -12.06
CA SER A 81 -6.66 15.85 -11.48
C SER A 81 -7.48 14.68 -10.94
N PHE A 82 -6.93 13.48 -10.97
CA PHE A 82 -7.51 12.30 -10.31
C PHE A 82 -6.62 11.87 -9.16
N ARG A 83 -7.22 11.53 -8.03
CA ARG A 83 -6.49 11.08 -6.83
C ARG A 83 -7.16 9.87 -6.22
N THR A 84 -6.37 8.81 -6.05
CA THR A 84 -6.81 7.62 -5.31
C THR A 84 -6.52 7.85 -3.82
N ALA A 85 -7.56 7.86 -3.00
CA ALA A 85 -7.48 8.19 -1.58
C ALA A 85 -8.65 7.58 -0.78
N VAL A 86 -8.44 7.31 0.51
CA VAL A 86 -9.48 6.86 1.43
C VAL A 86 -10.51 7.97 1.66
N LEU A 87 -11.79 7.73 1.39
CA LEU A 87 -12.86 8.76 1.43
C LEU A 87 -13.84 8.60 2.59
N HIS A 88 -13.79 7.49 3.33
CA HIS A 88 -14.75 7.22 4.41
C HIS A 88 -14.63 8.17 5.62
N ASN A 89 -13.59 9.01 5.67
CA ASN A 89 -13.41 10.09 6.65
C ASN A 89 -13.45 11.49 6.01
N GLY A 90 -13.96 11.60 4.78
CA GLY A 90 -13.95 12.83 4.01
C GLY A 90 -12.65 13.04 3.24
N PHE A 91 -12.63 14.10 2.44
CA PHE A 91 -11.48 14.49 1.63
C PHE A 91 -11.45 16.02 1.55
N LEU A 92 -10.27 16.60 1.77
CA LEU A 92 -10.10 18.06 1.79
C LEU A 92 -8.91 18.39 0.93
N ALA A 93 -9.10 19.30 -0.01
CA ALA A 93 -8.05 19.79 -0.88
C ALA A 93 -8.16 21.29 -1.07
N ARG A 94 -7.05 21.90 -1.46
CA ARG A 94 -7.00 23.30 -1.86
C ARG A 94 -6.18 23.49 -3.11
N ILE A 95 -6.53 24.54 -3.85
CA ILE A 95 -5.88 24.87 -5.10
C ILE A 95 -5.66 26.37 -5.22
N ARG A 96 -4.54 26.77 -5.83
CA ARG A 96 -4.27 28.17 -6.21
C ARG A 96 -3.63 28.26 -7.58
N THR A 97 -3.73 29.42 -8.19
CA THR A 97 -3.05 29.73 -9.44
C THR A 97 -1.58 30.07 -9.15
N LEU A 98 -0.68 29.48 -9.94
CA LEU A 98 0.74 29.80 -9.97
C LEU A 98 1.08 30.38 -11.34
N LEU A 99 1.50 31.64 -11.40
CA LEU A 99 2.04 32.28 -12.60
C LEU A 99 3.56 32.26 -12.57
N LEU A 100 4.16 31.83 -13.67
CA LEU A 100 5.60 31.83 -13.87
C LEU A 100 5.97 32.82 -14.99
N PHE A 101 6.89 33.74 -14.69
CA PHE A 101 7.40 34.75 -15.64
C PHE A 101 8.87 35.07 -15.37
N ASN A 102 9.77 34.81 -16.32
CA ASN A 102 11.20 35.17 -16.21
C ASN A 102 11.77 34.96 -14.79
N ASP A 103 11.63 33.74 -14.26
CA ASP A 103 12.03 33.26 -12.92
C ASP A 103 11.23 33.76 -11.72
N LEU A 104 10.24 34.64 -11.90
CA LEU A 104 9.32 35.07 -10.86
C LEU A 104 8.14 34.10 -10.72
N GLN A 105 7.78 33.81 -9.47
CA GLN A 105 6.61 33.00 -9.11
C GLN A 105 5.60 33.87 -8.37
N MET A 106 4.40 33.99 -8.94
CA MET A 106 3.31 34.75 -8.35
C MET A 106 2.13 33.82 -8.08
N LYS A 107 1.56 33.91 -6.89
CA LYS A 107 0.57 32.96 -6.38
C LYS A 107 -0.71 33.69 -6.01
N SER A 108 -1.86 33.10 -6.33
CA SER A 108 -3.15 33.56 -5.81
C SER A 108 -3.39 33.08 -4.38
N ASP A 109 -4.48 33.56 -3.80
CA ASP A 109 -5.10 32.91 -2.64
C ASP A 109 -5.54 31.48 -2.96
N TRP A 110 -5.72 30.70 -1.89
CA TRP A 110 -6.20 29.32 -1.96
C TRP A 110 -7.72 29.25 -2.09
N VAL A 111 -8.18 28.30 -2.89
CA VAL A 111 -9.58 27.89 -2.97
C VAL A 111 -9.70 26.50 -2.37
N MET A 112 -10.57 26.36 -1.37
CA MET A 112 -10.80 25.10 -0.68
C MET A 112 -11.93 24.30 -1.35
N GLY A 113 -11.82 22.98 -1.32
CA GLY A 113 -12.86 22.04 -1.71
C GLY A 113 -12.91 20.89 -0.72
N GLU A 114 -14.12 20.46 -0.37
CA GLU A 114 -14.35 19.41 0.62
C GLU A 114 -15.36 18.37 0.12
N LEU A 115 -15.04 17.08 0.31
CA LEU A 115 -16.01 15.99 0.32
C LEU A 115 -16.29 15.60 1.77
N LYS A 116 -17.54 15.76 2.19
CA LYS A 116 -17.96 15.36 3.53
C LYS A 116 -17.89 13.84 3.70
N PRO A 117 -17.57 13.34 4.90
CA PRO A 117 -17.61 11.92 5.19
C PRO A 117 -19.00 11.33 4.90
N PRO A 118 -19.09 10.08 4.42
CA PRO A 118 -20.38 9.38 4.29
C PRO A 118 -21.09 9.25 5.64
N LEU A 119 -22.42 9.10 5.59
CA LEU A 119 -23.24 8.94 6.79
C LEU A 119 -22.94 7.63 7.53
N GLY A 120 -23.18 7.66 8.84
CA GLY A 120 -23.02 6.50 9.73
C GLY A 120 -22.16 6.83 10.94
N ALA A 121 -22.53 6.32 12.11
CA ALA A 121 -21.73 6.49 13.32
C ALA A 121 -20.40 5.72 13.18
N ALA A 122 -19.31 6.26 13.70
CA ALA A 122 -17.99 5.64 13.57
C ALA A 122 -17.96 4.17 14.05
N GLU A 123 -18.70 3.86 15.12
CA GLU A 123 -18.75 2.52 15.70
C GLU A 123 -19.61 1.50 14.93
N THR A 124 -20.30 1.91 13.87
CA THR A 124 -20.99 0.97 12.95
C THR A 124 -20.07 0.46 11.83
N SER A 125 -18.95 1.16 11.58
CA SER A 125 -17.93 0.76 10.61
C SER A 125 -17.29 -0.57 10.99
N VAL A 126 -16.90 -1.35 9.98
CA VAL A 126 -16.05 -2.53 10.18
C VAL A 126 -14.69 -2.12 10.74
N THR A 127 -14.02 -3.08 11.39
CA THR A 127 -12.69 -2.93 11.98
C THR A 127 -11.82 -4.13 11.63
N ASN A 128 -10.50 -4.00 11.80
CA ASN A 128 -9.52 -5.08 11.57
C ASN A 128 -9.65 -5.74 10.20
N LEU A 129 -9.79 -4.92 9.15
CA LEU A 129 -9.71 -5.41 7.78
C LEU A 129 -8.31 -5.96 7.53
N SER A 130 -8.25 -7.21 7.10
CA SER A 130 -7.04 -7.86 6.60
C SER A 130 -7.35 -8.48 5.26
N CYS A 131 -6.46 -8.29 4.29
CA CYS A 131 -6.55 -8.90 2.97
C CYS A 131 -5.23 -9.57 2.62
N VAL A 132 -5.31 -10.69 1.91
CA VAL A 132 -4.18 -11.47 1.43
C VAL A 132 -4.44 -11.89 -0.01
N THR A 133 -3.45 -11.72 -0.88
CA THR A 133 -3.49 -12.21 -2.26
C THR A 133 -2.65 -13.47 -2.40
N TYR A 134 -3.07 -14.35 -3.31
CA TYR A 134 -2.34 -15.57 -3.67
C TYR A 134 -2.25 -15.70 -5.18
N ILE A 135 -1.03 -15.90 -5.69
CA ILE A 135 -0.79 -16.23 -7.10
C ILE A 135 -1.00 -17.72 -7.29
N THR A 136 -1.85 -18.09 -8.26
CA THR A 136 -2.14 -19.51 -8.58
C THR A 136 -1.19 -20.05 -9.65
N ILE A 137 -1.18 -21.38 -9.85
CA ILE A 137 -0.42 -22.06 -10.92
C ILE A 137 -0.75 -21.59 -12.34
N TYR A 138 -1.90 -20.92 -12.53
CA TYR A 138 -2.35 -20.39 -13.81
C TYR A 138 -2.01 -18.90 -13.97
N SER A 139 -1.11 -18.37 -13.13
CA SER A 139 -0.76 -16.94 -13.11
C SER A 139 -1.97 -16.02 -12.95
N THR A 140 -2.96 -16.46 -12.16
CA THR A 140 -4.11 -15.62 -11.76
C THR A 140 -4.04 -15.33 -10.28
N VAL A 141 -4.53 -14.17 -9.87
CA VAL A 141 -4.51 -13.71 -8.48
C VAL A 141 -5.88 -13.95 -7.83
N SER A 142 -5.88 -14.62 -6.69
CA SER A 142 -7.03 -14.68 -5.77
C SER A 142 -6.85 -13.67 -4.64
N LEU A 143 -7.96 -13.15 -4.11
CA LEU A 143 -7.98 -12.16 -3.04
C LEU A 143 -8.91 -12.63 -1.93
N HIS A 144 -8.36 -12.80 -0.73
CA HIS A 144 -9.12 -13.17 0.46
C HIS A 144 -9.08 -12.03 1.47
N CYS A 145 -10.23 -11.60 1.96
CA CYS A 145 -10.34 -10.54 2.94
C CYS A 145 -11.19 -10.97 4.12
N ALA A 146 -10.84 -10.52 5.32
CA ALA A 146 -11.56 -10.75 6.57
C ALA A 146 -11.66 -9.45 7.38
N TRP A 147 -12.74 -9.27 8.13
CA TRP A 147 -12.96 -8.11 8.98
C TRP A 147 -13.86 -8.45 10.18
N PHE A 148 -13.85 -7.55 11.17
CA PHE A 148 -14.78 -7.61 12.29
C PHE A 148 -15.95 -6.64 12.10
N PRO A 149 -17.19 -7.07 12.39
CA PRO A 149 -18.35 -6.18 12.44
C PRO A 149 -18.12 -4.99 13.38
N GLY A 150 -18.73 -3.86 13.06
CA GLY A 150 -18.69 -2.67 13.93
C GLY A 150 -19.30 -2.95 15.30
N LYS A 151 -18.67 -2.44 16.35
CA LYS A 151 -19.05 -2.69 17.74
C LYS A 151 -20.50 -2.30 18.06
N ARG A 152 -21.00 -1.23 17.44
CA ARG A 152 -22.39 -0.77 17.56
C ARG A 152 -23.20 -0.95 16.28
N ALA A 153 -22.73 -1.79 15.35
CA ALA A 153 -23.51 -2.15 14.19
C ALA A 153 -24.73 -3.00 14.62
N PRO A 154 -25.97 -2.60 14.24
CA PRO A 154 -27.18 -3.37 14.51
C PRO A 154 -27.06 -4.85 14.10
N GLU A 155 -27.79 -5.73 14.78
CA GLU A 155 -27.73 -7.18 14.53
C GLU A 155 -28.14 -7.55 13.09
N ASP A 156 -29.04 -6.78 12.47
CA ASP A 156 -29.51 -6.98 11.10
C ASP A 156 -28.55 -6.46 10.02
N THR A 157 -27.39 -5.92 10.43
CA THR A 157 -26.43 -5.31 9.51
C THR A 157 -25.86 -6.34 8.55
N LYS A 158 -25.95 -6.06 7.24
CA LYS A 158 -25.27 -6.82 6.18
C LYS A 158 -24.12 -5.99 5.62
N TYR A 159 -22.96 -6.61 5.45
CA TYR A 159 -21.77 -5.98 4.87
C TYR A 159 -21.54 -6.49 3.45
N PHE A 160 -21.08 -5.60 2.57
CA PHE A 160 -20.76 -5.92 1.19
C PHE A 160 -19.37 -5.37 0.86
N LEU A 161 -18.52 -6.22 0.30
CA LEU A 161 -17.14 -5.89 -0.03
C LEU A 161 -17.00 -5.72 -1.54
N PHE A 162 -16.33 -4.65 -1.93
CA PHE A 162 -15.91 -4.34 -3.29
C PHE A 162 -14.40 -4.16 -3.31
N TYR A 163 -13.73 -4.65 -4.35
CA TYR A 163 -12.35 -4.23 -4.63
C TYR A 163 -12.29 -3.43 -5.92
N ARG A 164 -11.28 -2.56 -6.02
CA ARG A 164 -10.88 -1.91 -7.27
C ARG A 164 -9.39 -2.11 -7.50
N TYR A 165 -9.06 -2.54 -8.71
CA TYR A 165 -7.69 -2.58 -9.23
C TYR A 165 -7.66 -1.81 -10.55
N LYS A 166 -6.91 -0.70 -10.58
CA LYS A 166 -6.94 0.27 -11.70
C LYS A 166 -8.39 0.70 -12.01
N THR A 167 -8.88 0.35 -13.20
CA THR A 167 -10.25 0.66 -13.69
C THR A 167 -11.26 -0.44 -13.39
N TYR A 168 -10.82 -1.64 -12.99
CA TYR A 168 -11.71 -2.76 -12.70
C TYR A 168 -12.26 -2.64 -11.29
N THR A 169 -13.57 -2.75 -11.15
CA THR A 169 -14.27 -2.77 -9.86
C THR A 169 -15.22 -3.96 -9.83
N GLU A 170 -15.20 -4.72 -8.73
CA GLU A 170 -16.01 -5.92 -8.60
C GLU A 170 -16.54 -6.07 -7.18
N GLU A 171 -17.79 -6.54 -7.07
CA GLU A 171 -18.42 -6.90 -5.80
C GLU A 171 -18.19 -8.37 -5.48
N CYS A 172 -17.87 -8.67 -4.23
CA CYS A 172 -17.69 -10.03 -3.76
C CYS A 172 -19.00 -10.82 -3.80
N GLN A 173 -18.91 -12.08 -4.23
CA GLN A 173 -20.04 -13.01 -4.30
C GLN A 173 -19.91 -14.19 -3.33
N ASP A 174 -18.68 -14.53 -2.91
CA ASP A 174 -18.40 -15.66 -2.02
C ASP A 174 -18.02 -15.17 -0.62
N TYR A 175 -18.98 -15.24 0.31
CA TYR A 175 -18.83 -14.76 1.68
C TYR A 175 -18.90 -15.90 2.71
N SER A 176 -17.98 -15.86 3.67
CA SER A 176 -18.14 -16.58 4.93
C SER A 176 -18.94 -15.72 5.92
N LYS A 177 -19.87 -16.35 6.63
CA LYS A 177 -20.75 -15.67 7.57
C LYS A 177 -20.41 -16.00 9.01
N GLY A 178 -20.41 -14.97 9.84
CA GLY A 178 -20.18 -15.07 11.27
C GLY A 178 -21.49 -15.09 12.05
N LYS A 179 -21.40 -14.65 13.31
CA LYS A 179 -22.56 -14.49 14.19
C LYS A 179 -23.62 -13.59 13.55
N TRP A 180 -24.88 -13.93 13.76
CA TRP A 180 -26.05 -13.24 13.18
C TRP A 180 -26.08 -13.26 11.65
N ASN A 181 -25.44 -14.23 11.00
CA ASN A 181 -25.45 -14.40 9.54
C ASN A 181 -24.88 -13.16 8.80
N ARG A 182 -23.93 -12.47 9.44
CA ARG A 182 -23.25 -11.29 8.89
C ARG A 182 -22.01 -11.71 8.12
N ASN A 183 -21.80 -11.13 6.95
CA ASN A 183 -20.59 -11.35 6.16
C ASN A 183 -19.38 -10.82 6.96
N ILE A 184 -18.36 -11.67 7.15
CA ILE A 184 -17.13 -11.34 7.90
C ILE A 184 -15.86 -11.70 7.12
N GLU A 185 -15.99 -12.50 6.07
CA GLU A 185 -14.92 -12.80 5.13
C GLU A 185 -15.48 -12.82 3.72
N CYS A 186 -14.62 -12.54 2.75
CA CYS A 186 -14.91 -12.59 1.33
C CYS A 186 -13.74 -13.23 0.58
N ARG A 187 -14.06 -14.00 -0.46
CA ARG A 187 -13.08 -14.59 -1.38
C ARG A 187 -13.41 -14.23 -2.83
N PHE A 188 -12.40 -13.74 -3.55
CA PHE A 188 -12.39 -13.69 -5.00
C PHE A 188 -11.46 -14.78 -5.51
N SER A 189 -12.04 -15.82 -6.12
CA SER A 189 -11.26 -16.94 -6.66
C SER A 189 -10.35 -16.52 -7.81
N ARG A 190 -10.77 -15.50 -8.58
CA ARG A 190 -9.99 -14.87 -9.65
C ARG A 190 -10.29 -13.38 -9.63
N THR A 191 -9.26 -12.57 -9.82
CA THR A 191 -9.35 -11.11 -9.86
C THR A 191 -8.72 -10.56 -11.15
N HIS A 192 -8.90 -9.26 -11.37
CA HIS A 192 -8.19 -8.51 -12.42
C HIS A 192 -6.81 -8.00 -11.98
N ILE A 193 -6.33 -8.38 -10.79
CA ILE A 193 -5.01 -7.97 -10.30
C ILE A 193 -3.94 -8.66 -11.15
N ASP A 194 -3.02 -7.87 -11.67
CA ASP A 194 -1.95 -8.35 -12.55
C ASP A 194 -0.75 -8.81 -11.70
N PRO A 195 -0.40 -10.11 -11.69
CA PRO A 195 0.71 -10.62 -10.88
C PRO A 195 2.09 -10.17 -11.38
N GLU A 196 2.22 -9.60 -12.58
CA GLU A 196 3.49 -9.14 -13.12
C GLU A 196 3.82 -7.70 -12.68
N GLU A 197 2.82 -6.95 -12.25
CA GLU A 197 3.01 -5.57 -11.83
C GLU A 197 3.31 -5.44 -10.34
N VAL A 198 3.98 -4.34 -9.99
CA VAL A 198 4.54 -4.07 -8.66
C VAL A 198 4.08 -2.69 -8.19
N ASP A 199 3.89 -2.54 -6.89
CA ASP A 199 3.54 -1.28 -6.21
C ASP A 199 2.21 -0.65 -6.66
N ASN A 200 1.36 -1.43 -7.33
CA ASN A 200 0.00 -1.01 -7.61
C ASN A 200 -0.86 -1.02 -6.36
N LEU A 201 -1.83 -0.11 -6.32
CA LEU A 201 -2.79 -0.02 -5.25
C LEU A 201 -4.01 -0.91 -5.52
N ILE A 202 -4.33 -1.75 -4.54
CA ILE A 202 -5.60 -2.46 -4.44
C ILE A 202 -6.47 -1.69 -3.46
N VAL A 203 -7.61 -1.21 -3.92
CA VAL A 203 -8.59 -0.54 -3.07
C VAL A 203 -9.60 -1.56 -2.58
N ILE A 204 -9.81 -1.62 -1.27
CA ILE A 204 -10.89 -2.38 -0.67
C ILE A 204 -11.91 -1.41 -0.09
N HIS A 205 -13.18 -1.60 -0.43
CA HIS A 205 -14.30 -0.84 0.09
C HIS A 205 -15.33 -1.79 0.70
N ILE A 206 -15.69 -1.56 1.95
CA ILE A 206 -16.76 -2.30 2.62
C ILE A 206 -17.85 -1.31 3.00
N ASN A 207 -19.05 -1.54 2.50
CA ASN A 207 -20.24 -0.81 2.94
C ASN A 207 -21.13 -1.74 3.78
N GLY A 208 -22.22 -1.17 4.31
CA GLY A 208 -23.23 -1.99 4.95
C GLY A 208 -24.61 -1.37 4.92
N SER A 209 -25.61 -2.20 5.14
CA SER A 209 -27.00 -1.80 5.24
C SER A 209 -27.64 -2.38 6.50
N SER A 210 -28.51 -1.59 7.12
CA SER A 210 -29.34 -1.97 8.26
C SER A 210 -30.64 -1.17 8.19
N LYS A 211 -31.73 -1.74 8.73
CA LYS A 211 -33.01 -1.04 8.87
C LYS A 211 -32.99 0.04 9.95
N TYR A 212 -32.06 -0.05 10.91
CA TYR A 212 -32.09 0.76 12.13
C TYR A 212 -31.05 1.88 12.17
N ALA A 213 -29.98 1.77 11.37
CA ALA A 213 -28.93 2.79 11.35
C ALA A 213 -28.19 2.82 10.01
N ALA A 214 -27.69 4.01 9.65
CA ALA A 214 -26.69 4.13 8.61
C ALA A 214 -25.37 3.49 9.08
N ILE A 215 -24.82 2.62 8.23
CA ILE A 215 -23.56 1.93 8.48
C ILE A 215 -22.44 2.73 7.84
N LYS A 216 -21.47 3.18 8.64
CA LYS A 216 -20.33 3.93 8.12
C LYS A 216 -19.51 3.00 7.23
N PRO A 217 -19.25 3.35 5.96
CA PRO A 217 -18.39 2.54 5.11
C PRO A 217 -16.94 2.59 5.57
N PHE A 218 -16.15 1.62 5.14
CA PHE A 218 -14.73 1.56 5.36
C PHE A 218 -14.00 1.41 4.03
N GLN A 219 -12.81 2.00 3.93
CA GLN A 219 -11.94 1.90 2.77
C GLN A 219 -10.50 1.79 3.21
N GLN A 220 -9.73 0.94 2.54
CA GLN A 220 -8.30 0.80 2.74
C GLN A 220 -7.62 0.59 1.39
N LEU A 221 -6.44 1.20 1.25
CA LEU A 221 -5.56 1.05 0.10
C LEU A 221 -4.43 0.13 0.55
N PHE A 222 -4.22 -0.96 -0.19
CA PHE A 222 -3.10 -1.87 0.02
C PHE A 222 -2.13 -1.75 -1.15
N ASN A 223 -0.83 -1.70 -0.87
CA ASN A 223 0.17 -2.03 -1.88
C ASN A 223 0.01 -3.53 -2.20
N GLN A 224 -0.09 -3.88 -3.48
CA GLN A 224 -0.24 -5.25 -3.96
C GLN A 224 0.80 -6.20 -3.35
N ASN A 225 2.06 -5.79 -3.29
CA ASN A 225 3.17 -6.62 -2.82
C ASN A 225 3.13 -6.82 -1.31
N ALA A 226 2.69 -5.80 -0.57
CA ALA A 226 2.58 -5.85 0.89
C ALA A 226 1.53 -6.85 1.39
N ILE A 227 0.56 -7.23 0.55
CA ILE A 227 -0.47 -8.21 0.91
C ILE A 227 -0.35 -9.55 0.17
N GLU A 228 0.68 -9.73 -0.66
CA GLU A 228 0.94 -11.02 -1.29
C GLU A 228 1.43 -12.03 -0.26
N LYS A 229 0.79 -13.20 -0.23
CA LYS A 229 1.35 -14.38 0.44
C LYS A 229 2.10 -15.24 -0.57
N VAL A 230 3.42 -15.22 -0.46
CA VAL A 230 4.33 -15.93 -1.36
C VAL A 230 4.06 -17.44 -1.30
N ASN A 231 4.11 -18.10 -2.45
CA ASN A 231 3.97 -19.55 -2.53
C ASN A 231 5.16 -20.27 -1.89
N VAL A 232 4.94 -21.49 -1.40
CA VAL A 232 6.01 -22.34 -0.88
C VAL A 232 7.00 -22.67 -2.02
N PRO A 233 8.33 -22.70 -1.76
CA PRO A 233 9.32 -23.20 -2.73
C PRO A 233 8.94 -24.59 -3.26
N ARG A 234 9.13 -24.80 -4.56
CA ARG A 234 8.73 -26.06 -5.22
C ARG A 234 9.89 -27.04 -5.27
N ASN A 235 9.58 -28.32 -5.44
CA ASN A 235 10.56 -29.38 -5.70
C ASN A 235 11.74 -29.36 -4.72
N VAL A 236 11.44 -29.19 -3.43
CA VAL A 236 12.47 -29.19 -2.38
C VAL A 236 13.04 -30.59 -2.25
N THR A 237 14.34 -30.71 -2.47
CA THR A 237 15.09 -31.95 -2.36
C THR A 237 16.24 -31.75 -1.39
N VAL A 238 16.48 -32.76 -0.55
CA VAL A 238 17.58 -32.78 0.40
C VAL A 238 18.22 -34.15 0.37
N PHE A 239 19.54 -34.19 0.28
CA PHE A 239 20.31 -35.43 0.40
C PHE A 239 21.65 -35.17 1.08
N LEU A 240 22.30 -36.26 1.50
CA LEU A 240 23.65 -36.24 2.06
C LEU A 240 24.65 -36.64 1.00
N GLU A 241 25.68 -35.83 0.84
CA GLU A 241 26.88 -36.17 0.10
C GLU A 241 28.06 -36.15 1.08
N GLN A 242 28.55 -37.33 1.43
CA GLN A 242 29.58 -37.51 2.47
C GLN A 242 29.14 -36.92 3.81
N ASN A 243 29.69 -35.76 4.21
CA ASN A 243 29.38 -35.05 5.46
C ASN A 243 28.58 -33.77 5.23
N ASP A 244 28.18 -33.50 4.00
CA ASP A 244 27.47 -32.28 3.64
C ASP A 244 26.02 -32.58 3.31
N LEU A 245 25.15 -31.77 3.87
CA LEU A 245 23.76 -31.65 3.49
C LEU A 245 23.69 -30.76 2.24
N LEU A 246 23.13 -31.31 1.18
CA LEU A 246 22.83 -30.60 -0.05
C LEU A 246 21.31 -30.47 -0.17
N ALA A 247 20.83 -29.23 -0.21
CA ALA A 247 19.45 -28.90 -0.45
C ALA A 247 19.32 -28.12 -1.76
N LYS A 248 18.31 -28.45 -2.55
CA LYS A 248 17.95 -27.75 -3.80
C LYS A 248 16.45 -27.59 -3.88
N TRP A 249 15.99 -26.47 -4.39
CA TRP A 249 14.57 -26.18 -4.60
C TRP A 249 14.38 -25.26 -5.80
N GLU A 250 13.18 -25.25 -6.36
CA GLU A 250 12.75 -24.28 -7.35
C GLU A 250 12.11 -23.07 -6.69
N LYS A 251 12.15 -21.93 -7.39
CA LYS A 251 11.46 -20.71 -6.94
C LYS A 251 9.95 -20.94 -6.75
N PRO A 252 9.31 -20.14 -5.87
CA PRO A 252 7.86 -20.11 -5.75
C PRO A 252 7.14 -19.86 -7.09
N ILE A 253 5.87 -20.27 -7.16
CA ILE A 253 4.99 -19.87 -8.26
C ILE A 253 4.81 -18.34 -8.19
N SER A 254 5.39 -17.66 -9.17
CA SER A 254 5.40 -16.21 -9.29
C SER A 254 5.91 -15.80 -10.68
N SER A 255 5.55 -14.60 -11.10
CA SER A 255 6.08 -13.88 -12.27
C SER A 255 7.55 -13.45 -12.07
N PHE A 256 7.97 -13.24 -10.82
CA PHE A 256 9.32 -12.77 -10.51
C PHE A 256 10.41 -13.83 -10.81
N PRO A 257 11.60 -13.40 -11.25
CA PRO A 257 12.75 -14.29 -11.43
C PRO A 257 13.35 -14.74 -10.08
N GLU A 258 14.31 -15.67 -10.12
CA GLU A 258 14.86 -16.34 -8.92
C GLU A 258 15.56 -15.37 -7.96
N GLU A 259 16.23 -14.34 -8.50
CA GLU A 259 17.01 -13.36 -7.74
C GLU A 259 16.13 -12.46 -6.87
N CYS A 260 14.82 -12.47 -7.09
CA CYS A 260 13.86 -11.70 -6.30
C CYS A 260 13.49 -12.36 -4.97
N PHE A 261 13.88 -13.63 -4.75
CA PHE A 261 13.48 -14.39 -3.57
C PHE A 261 14.61 -14.49 -2.54
N GLU A 262 14.23 -14.35 -1.27
CA GLU A 262 15.00 -14.84 -0.14
C GLU A 262 14.29 -16.03 0.50
N TYR A 263 15.08 -16.91 1.08
CA TYR A 263 14.60 -18.13 1.71
C TYR A 263 15.05 -18.19 3.16
N GLU A 264 14.19 -18.74 4.01
CA GLU A 264 14.60 -19.22 5.32
C GLU A 264 14.68 -20.74 5.29
N PHE A 265 15.85 -21.27 5.63
CA PHE A 265 16.15 -22.68 5.75
C PHE A 265 16.16 -23.07 7.22
N CYS A 266 15.17 -23.84 7.65
CA CYS A 266 15.05 -24.34 9.01
C CYS A 266 15.63 -25.75 9.11
N LEU A 267 16.61 -25.94 9.99
CA LEU A 267 17.24 -27.22 10.30
C LEU A 267 17.07 -27.53 11.78
N CYS A 268 16.42 -28.64 12.12
CA CYS A 268 16.34 -29.13 13.50
C CYS A 268 17.09 -30.46 13.63
N ASN A 269 18.04 -30.53 14.56
CA ASN A 269 18.65 -31.79 14.95
C ASN A 269 17.69 -32.52 15.92
N LEU A 270 17.24 -33.72 15.55
CA LEU A 270 16.24 -34.46 16.33
C LEU A 270 16.81 -35.13 17.58
N LYS A 271 18.13 -35.31 17.64
CA LYS A 271 18.81 -35.90 18.81
C LYS A 271 19.03 -34.85 19.91
N SER A 272 19.49 -33.66 19.55
CA SER A 272 19.74 -32.57 20.53
C SER A 272 18.54 -31.65 20.74
N GLY A 273 17.57 -31.66 19.81
CA GLY A 273 16.48 -30.68 19.77
C GLY A 273 16.90 -29.29 19.27
N SER A 274 18.15 -29.10 18.84
CA SER A 274 18.64 -27.78 18.42
C SER A 274 18.02 -27.36 17.09
N LYS A 275 17.41 -26.17 17.05
CA LYS A 275 16.82 -25.56 15.85
C LYS A 275 17.66 -24.39 15.36
N GLN A 276 17.93 -24.36 14.07
CA GLN A 276 18.63 -23.26 13.39
C GLN A 276 17.79 -22.78 12.21
N ILE A 277 17.74 -21.46 12.00
CA ILE A 277 17.11 -20.84 10.84
C ILE A 277 18.17 -19.99 10.14
N LEU A 278 18.45 -20.31 8.89
CA LEU A 278 19.47 -19.67 8.06
C LEU A 278 18.79 -18.93 6.92
N LYS A 279 19.27 -17.73 6.59
CA LYS A 279 18.81 -16.99 5.42
C LYS A 279 19.66 -17.33 4.21
N VAL A 280 19.00 -17.61 3.09
CA VAL A 280 19.63 -18.05 1.84
C VAL A 280 19.03 -17.23 0.69
N SER A 281 19.85 -16.80 -0.27
CA SER A 281 19.41 -16.03 -1.45
C SER A 281 19.64 -16.78 -2.76
N SER A 282 19.92 -18.07 -2.68
CA SER A 282 20.10 -19.00 -3.80
C SER A 282 19.11 -20.14 -3.68
N ASN A 283 18.84 -20.79 -4.82
CA ASN A 283 17.97 -21.96 -4.92
C ASN A 283 18.64 -23.29 -4.53
N ASP A 284 19.90 -23.22 -4.10
CA ASP A 284 20.66 -24.31 -3.53
C ASP A 284 21.34 -23.89 -2.22
N PHE A 285 21.61 -24.88 -1.38
CA PHE A 285 22.26 -24.66 -0.10
C PHE A 285 23.09 -25.89 0.30
N ARG A 286 24.32 -25.62 0.76
CA ARG A 286 25.25 -26.63 1.25
C ARG A 286 25.64 -26.32 2.69
N LEU A 287 25.49 -27.29 3.57
CA LEU A 287 25.86 -27.16 4.97
C LEU A 287 26.53 -28.43 5.48
N ARG A 288 27.67 -28.28 6.14
CA ARG A 288 28.33 -29.38 6.82
C ARG A 288 27.57 -29.73 8.10
N ILE A 289 27.19 -31.00 8.25
CA ILE A 289 26.42 -31.47 9.41
C ILE A 289 27.04 -32.72 10.04
N ASP A 290 26.63 -33.02 11.27
CA ASP A 290 26.94 -34.29 11.90
C ASP A 290 25.99 -35.37 11.35
N VAL A 291 26.50 -36.21 10.45
CA VAL A 291 25.75 -37.29 9.79
C VAL A 291 25.35 -38.45 10.71
N THR A 292 25.82 -38.46 11.96
CA THR A 292 25.38 -39.43 12.99
C THR A 292 24.04 -39.05 13.62
N CYS A 293 23.55 -37.84 13.35
CA CYS A 293 22.25 -37.35 13.80
C CYS A 293 21.24 -37.36 12.64
N ARG A 294 19.96 -37.47 12.99
CA ARG A 294 18.85 -37.22 12.08
C ARG A 294 18.35 -35.79 12.22
N TYR A 295 17.98 -35.19 11.09
CA TYR A 295 17.51 -33.81 11.01
C TYR A 295 16.15 -33.73 10.34
N SER A 296 15.34 -32.76 10.76
CA SER A 296 14.14 -32.31 10.05
C SER A 296 14.39 -30.95 9.42
N ILE A 297 13.95 -30.78 8.17
CA ILE A 297 14.23 -29.60 7.35
C ILE A 297 12.93 -29.05 6.79
N GLN A 298 12.84 -27.72 6.80
CA GLN A 298 11.77 -26.98 6.13
C GLN A 298 12.33 -25.72 5.50
N ILE A 299 11.71 -25.28 4.40
CA ILE A 299 12.10 -24.06 3.70
C ILE A 299 10.86 -23.20 3.47
N ARG A 300 11.00 -21.89 3.58
CA ARG A 300 9.98 -20.91 3.18
C ARG A 300 10.61 -19.76 2.41
N ALA A 301 9.81 -19.02 1.64
CA ALA A 301 10.27 -17.92 0.82
C ALA A 301 9.57 -16.60 1.14
N ASN A 302 10.24 -15.50 0.81
CA ASN A 302 9.64 -14.18 0.68
C ASN A 302 10.36 -13.39 -0.42
N HIS A 303 9.80 -12.26 -0.82
CA HIS A 303 10.47 -11.30 -1.70
C HIS A 303 11.63 -10.62 -0.98
N TYR A 304 12.65 -10.19 -1.74
CA TYR A 304 13.82 -9.51 -1.18
C TYR A 304 14.13 -8.17 -1.85
N ILE A 305 14.56 -8.20 -3.12
CA ILE A 305 15.10 -7.01 -3.82
C ILE A 305 14.07 -6.36 -4.74
N CYS A 306 13.17 -7.15 -5.31
CA CYS A 306 12.37 -6.71 -6.45
C CYS A 306 11.07 -5.97 -6.06
N CYS A 307 10.63 -6.11 -4.81
CA CYS A 307 9.45 -5.42 -4.29
C CYS A 307 9.45 -5.40 -2.75
N GLU A 308 8.51 -4.65 -2.18
CA GLU A 308 8.28 -4.67 -0.74
C GLU A 308 7.99 -6.08 -0.24
N ARG A 309 8.53 -6.44 0.92
CA ARG A 309 8.32 -7.75 1.54
C ARG A 309 6.86 -7.90 1.94
N GLY A 310 6.19 -8.88 1.35
CA GLY A 310 4.86 -9.31 1.75
C GLY A 310 4.90 -10.34 2.89
N PHE A 311 3.91 -11.22 2.90
CA PHE A 311 3.87 -12.34 3.83
C PHE A 311 4.82 -13.44 3.39
N TRP A 312 5.58 -13.97 4.36
CA TRP A 312 6.31 -15.22 4.17
C TRP A 312 5.38 -16.33 3.71
N SER A 313 5.88 -17.20 2.83
CA SER A 313 5.21 -18.44 2.52
C SER A 313 5.01 -19.28 3.77
N ASP A 314 4.07 -20.21 3.70
CA ASP A 314 4.07 -21.32 4.64
C ASP A 314 5.38 -22.11 4.50
N TRP A 315 5.74 -22.83 5.56
CA TRP A 315 6.88 -23.74 5.52
C TRP A 315 6.57 -24.90 4.58
N SER A 316 7.57 -25.38 3.85
CA SER A 316 7.50 -26.62 3.10
C SER A 316 7.13 -27.80 3.99
N GLU A 317 6.72 -28.89 3.35
CA GLU A 317 6.64 -30.19 4.02
C GLU A 317 7.98 -30.52 4.69
N ILE A 318 7.89 -31.25 5.80
CA ILE A 318 9.07 -31.62 6.58
C ILE A 318 9.82 -32.73 5.83
N LEU A 319 11.06 -32.45 5.50
CA LEU A 319 11.98 -33.42 4.94
C LEU A 319 12.92 -33.95 6.03
N TYR A 320 13.28 -35.22 5.94
CA TYR A 320 14.19 -35.87 6.88
C TYR A 320 15.46 -36.33 6.20
N VAL A 321 16.59 -36.13 6.88
CA VAL A 321 17.89 -36.60 6.41
C VAL A 321 18.75 -37.08 7.58
N GLY A 322 19.71 -37.95 7.31
CA GLY A 322 20.52 -38.64 8.32
C GLY A 322 19.91 -39.98 8.74
N LYS A 323 20.71 -40.82 9.41
CA LYS A 323 20.26 -42.10 9.95
C LYS A 323 20.15 -42.00 11.47
N HIS A 324 19.08 -42.60 12.00
CA HIS A 324 18.64 -42.65 13.41
C HIS A 324 17.77 -41.48 13.86
#